data_AF-A0A347WB49-F1
#
_entry.id   AF-A0A347WB49-F1
#
_cell.length_a   1.000
_cell.length_b   1.000
_cell.length_c   1.000
_cell.angle_alpha   90.00
_cell.angle_beta   90.00
_cell.angle_gamma   90.00
#
_symmetry.space_group_name_H-M   'P 1'
#
loop_
_entity.id
_entity.type
_entity.pdbx_description
1 polymer ?
#
loop_
_entity_poly.entity_id
_entity_poly.type
_entity_poly.pdbx_seq_one_letter_code
_entity_poly.pdbx_strand_id
1 'polypeptide(L)'
;MKNTHILAAAEAPARRTRPPRVNWRTLAPSVENLRTQGYSTRETARRLGLNVKTLEAHLRRHRLRHAIPLDRPDQVRRNCLNCDSAFVADGRFLRLCPECRAMFG
;
A
#
# COMPACT_ATOMS: atom_id res chain seq x y z
N MET A 1 -2.44 -39.11 -52.55
CA MET A 1 -2.63 -37.70 -52.17
C MET A 1 -1.84 -37.44 -50.89
N LYS A 2 -0.73 -36.70 -50.96
CA LYS A 2 0.19 -36.48 -49.83
C LYS A 2 -0.16 -35.13 -49.19
N ASN A 3 -0.74 -35.11 -48.00
CA ASN A 3 -0.96 -33.88 -47.25
C ASN A 3 0.13 -33.74 -46.17
N THR A 4 1.11 -32.91 -46.48
CA THR A 4 2.21 -32.53 -45.59
C THR A 4 1.77 -31.30 -44.81
N HIS A 5 1.34 -31.49 -43.57
CA HIS A 5 1.13 -30.36 -42.65
C HIS A 5 2.42 -30.08 -41.88
N ILE A 6 3.07 -28.97 -42.23
CA ILE A 6 4.21 -28.42 -41.49
C ILE A 6 3.66 -27.83 -40.19
N LEU A 7 3.92 -28.51 -39.06
CA LEU A 7 3.65 -27.97 -37.73
C LEU A 7 4.77 -26.98 -37.40
N ALA A 8 4.47 -25.69 -37.53
CA ALA A 8 5.33 -24.62 -37.04
C ALA A 8 5.56 -24.80 -35.53
N ALA A 9 6.83 -24.89 -35.14
CA ALA A 9 7.24 -25.03 -33.75
C ALA A 9 6.78 -23.80 -32.96
N ALA A 10 5.89 -24.02 -32.00
CA ALA A 10 5.49 -22.99 -31.05
C ALA A 10 6.70 -22.62 -30.18
N GLU A 11 7.07 -21.35 -30.23
CA GLU A 11 8.14 -20.76 -29.43
C GLU A 11 7.82 -20.94 -27.94
N ALA A 12 8.68 -21.65 -27.21
CA ALA A 12 8.44 -21.99 -25.82
C ALA A 12 8.34 -20.71 -24.97
N PRO A 13 7.34 -20.58 -24.06
CA PRO A 13 7.22 -19.39 -23.24
C PRO A 13 8.46 -19.22 -22.35
N ALA A 14 9.05 -18.02 -22.39
CA ALA A 14 10.20 -17.67 -21.57
C ALA A 14 9.96 -18.08 -20.11
N ARG A 15 10.87 -18.89 -19.56
CA ARG A 15 10.81 -19.35 -18.16
C ARG A 15 10.69 -18.13 -17.26
N ARG A 16 9.63 -18.08 -16.44
CA ARG A 16 9.43 -17.02 -15.44
C ARG A 16 10.65 -17.00 -14.51
N THR A 17 11.56 -16.06 -14.73
CA THR A 17 12.70 -15.85 -13.84
C THR A 17 12.15 -15.46 -12.47
N ARG A 18 12.70 -16.08 -11.42
CA ARG A 18 12.32 -15.76 -10.05
C ARG A 18 12.45 -14.24 -9.86
N PRO A 19 11.42 -13.54 -9.34
CA PRO A 19 11.52 -12.11 -9.08
C PRO A 19 12.76 -11.82 -8.23
N PRO A 20 13.51 -10.74 -8.52
CA PRO A 20 14.67 -10.36 -7.73
C PRO A 20 14.25 -10.23 -6.26
N ARG A 21 15.02 -10.87 -5.36
CA ARG A 21 14.73 -10.81 -3.92
C ARG A 21 14.96 -9.38 -3.44
N VAL A 22 13.95 -8.80 -2.79
CA VAL A 22 14.05 -7.46 -2.20
C VAL A 22 15.13 -7.46 -1.11
N ASN A 23 16.13 -6.60 -1.24
CA ASN A 23 17.17 -6.43 -0.24
C ASN A 23 16.68 -5.50 0.89
N TRP A 24 16.10 -6.10 1.93
CA TRP A 24 15.59 -5.33 3.07
C TRP A 24 16.67 -4.67 3.90
N ARG A 25 17.92 -5.15 3.85
CA ARG A 25 19.02 -4.57 4.63
C ARG A 25 19.37 -3.15 4.15
N THR A 26 19.22 -2.90 2.84
CA THR A 26 19.43 -1.57 2.25
C THR A 26 18.17 -0.71 2.30
N LEU A 27 16.97 -1.32 2.21
CA LEU A 27 15.71 -0.58 2.13
C LEU A 27 15.09 -0.23 3.49
N ALA A 28 15.37 -0.99 4.55
CA ALA A 28 14.77 -0.79 5.87
C ALA A 28 15.01 0.63 6.43
N PRO A 29 16.23 1.21 6.38
CA PRO A 29 16.44 2.58 6.87
C PRO A 29 15.63 3.62 6.11
N SER A 30 15.51 3.47 4.79
CA SER A 30 14.70 4.35 3.95
C SER A 30 13.20 4.22 4.23
N VAL A 31 12.73 3.00 4.51
CA VAL A 31 11.35 2.75 4.95
C VAL A 31 11.09 3.47 6.28
N GLU A 32 11.96 3.31 7.27
CA GLU A 32 11.82 3.95 8.59
C GLU A 32 11.79 5.47 8.48
N ASN A 33 12.73 6.07 7.73
CA ASN A 33 12.78 7.52 7.53
C ASN A 33 11.52 8.06 6.83
N LEU A 34 10.99 7.37 5.84
CA LEU A 34 9.73 7.78 5.20
C LEU A 34 8.53 7.63 6.16
N ARG A 35 8.58 6.67 7.08
CA ARG A 35 7.50 6.47 8.06
C ARG A 35 7.52 7.54 9.14
N THR A 36 8.69 7.92 9.64
CA THR A 36 8.84 9.04 10.58
C THR A 36 8.44 10.38 9.95
N GLN A 37 8.63 10.55 8.64
CA GLN A 37 8.13 11.71 7.88
C GLN A 37 6.61 11.66 7.62
N GLY A 38 5.89 10.64 8.11
CA GLY A 38 4.43 10.56 8.01
C GLY A 38 3.87 9.99 6.70
N TYR A 39 4.73 9.54 5.77
CA TYR A 39 4.26 9.01 4.48
C TYR A 39 3.38 7.76 4.64
N SER A 40 2.33 7.69 3.84
CA SER A 40 1.45 6.52 3.77
C SER A 40 2.19 5.32 3.20
N THR A 41 1.76 4.10 3.53
CA THR A 41 2.34 2.86 2.98
C THR A 41 2.37 2.87 1.45
N ARG A 42 1.33 3.40 0.80
CA ARG A 42 1.26 3.50 -0.65
C ARG A 42 2.30 4.47 -1.21
N GLU A 43 2.51 5.59 -0.54
CA GLU A 43 3.49 6.60 -0.94
C GLU A 43 4.92 6.12 -0.71
N THR A 44 5.19 5.50 0.45
CA THR A 44 6.47 4.84 0.74
C THR A 44 6.80 3.77 -0.31
N ALA A 45 5.83 2.93 -0.67
CA ALA A 45 6.02 1.91 -1.70
C ALA A 45 6.33 2.54 -3.08
N ARG A 46 5.62 3.61 -3.46
CA ARG A 46 5.85 4.33 -4.72
C ARG A 46 7.28 4.91 -4.77
N ARG A 47 7.72 5.57 -3.71
CA ARG A 47 9.05 6.21 -3.64
C ARG A 47 10.20 5.20 -3.66
N LEU A 48 9.99 4.01 -3.12
CA LEU A 48 10.99 2.94 -3.09
C LEU A 48 10.89 1.99 -4.31
N GLY A 49 9.96 2.22 -5.23
CA GLY A 49 9.73 1.34 -6.38
C GLY A 49 9.26 -0.07 -5.98
N LEU A 50 8.60 -0.21 -4.83
CA LEU A 50 8.15 -1.48 -4.28
C LEU A 50 6.65 -1.70 -4.52
N ASN A 51 6.25 -2.97 -4.59
CA ASN A 51 4.84 -3.32 -4.49
C ASN A 51 4.34 -3.06 -3.07
N VAL A 52 3.17 -2.43 -2.96
CA VAL A 52 2.50 -2.13 -1.68
C VAL A 52 2.36 -3.38 -0.81
N LYS A 53 1.98 -4.53 -1.37
CA LYS A 53 1.83 -5.78 -0.61
C LYS A 53 3.16 -6.27 -0.04
N THR A 54 4.25 -6.08 -0.77
CA THR A 54 5.60 -6.44 -0.32
C THR A 54 6.03 -5.57 0.86
N LEU A 55 5.74 -4.27 0.79
CA LEU A 55 5.97 -3.35 1.89
C LEU A 55 5.08 -3.65 3.10
N GLU A 56 3.79 -3.92 2.89
CA GLU A 56 2.88 -4.34 3.96
C GLU A 56 3.39 -5.59 4.67
N ALA A 57 3.75 -6.65 3.92
CA ALA A 57 4.28 -7.88 4.50
C ALA A 57 5.55 -7.64 5.33
N HIS A 58 6.40 -6.68 4.95
CA HIS A 58 7.55 -6.26 5.75
C HIS A 58 7.12 -5.51 7.02
N LEU A 59 6.27 -4.49 6.91
CA LEU A 59 5.76 -3.73 8.06
C LEU A 59 5.01 -4.63 9.07
N ARG A 60 4.28 -5.65 8.58
CA ARG A 60 3.62 -6.65 9.41
C ARG A 60 4.62 -7.47 10.23
N ARG A 61 5.69 -7.94 9.59
CA ARG A 61 6.74 -8.75 10.23
C ARG A 61 7.55 -7.96 11.26
N HIS A 62 7.80 -6.68 11.00
CA HIS A 62 8.60 -5.81 11.88
C HIS A 62 7.76 -4.97 12.86
N ARG A 63 6.44 -5.21 12.95
CA ARG A 63 5.50 -4.47 13.85
C ARG A 63 5.47 -2.95 13.66
N LEU A 64 5.92 -2.43 12.51
CA LEU A 64 6.01 -1.00 12.22
C LEU A 64 4.68 -0.37 11.76
N ARG A 65 3.54 -1.06 11.89
CA ARG A 65 2.24 -0.61 11.32
C ARG A 65 1.80 0.76 11.81
N HIS A 66 2.13 1.12 13.05
CA HIS A 66 1.70 2.36 13.71
C HIS A 66 2.83 3.40 13.85
N ALA A 67 3.99 3.17 13.22
CA ALA A 67 5.14 4.07 13.29
C ALA A 67 4.98 5.38 12.51
N ILE A 68 3.76 5.70 12.07
CA ILE A 68 3.47 6.93 11.37
C ILE A 68 2.99 7.92 12.44
N PRO A 69 3.58 9.11 12.54
CA PRO A 69 3.05 10.17 13.38
C PRO A 69 1.55 10.36 13.15
N LEU A 70 0.80 10.45 14.24
CA LEU A 70 -0.64 10.76 14.26
C LEU A 70 -0.93 12.19 13.82
N ASP A 71 0.06 12.96 13.38
CA ASP A 71 -0.06 14.37 13.03
C ASP A 71 0.30 14.53 11.56
N ARG A 72 -0.58 14.02 10.68
CA ARG A 72 -0.37 14.16 9.24
C ARG A 72 -1.04 15.43 8.72
N PRO A 73 -0.42 16.15 7.76
CA PRO A 73 -1.02 17.35 7.19
C PRO A 73 -2.32 17.10 6.41
N ASP A 74 -2.61 15.85 6.02
CA ASP A 74 -3.87 15.47 5.38
C ASP A 74 -4.98 15.10 6.37
N GLN A 75 -4.72 15.16 7.68
CA GLN A 75 -5.76 15.00 8.68
C GLN A 75 -6.68 16.21 8.69
N VAL A 76 -7.96 15.94 8.50
CA VAL A 76 -8.99 16.97 8.57
C VAL A 76 -9.73 16.79 9.88
N ARG A 77 -9.65 17.77 10.77
CA ARG A 77 -10.52 17.88 11.95
C ARG A 77 -11.93 18.21 11.49
N ARG A 78 -12.91 17.41 11.90
CA ARG A 78 -14.33 17.57 11.55
C ARG A 78 -15.19 17.31 12.77
N ASN A 79 -16.40 17.86 12.75
CA ASN A 79 -17.43 17.50 13.71
C ASN A 79 -18.42 16.54 13.05
N CYS A 80 -18.90 15.56 13.81
CA CYS A 80 -19.94 14.66 13.33
C CYS A 80 -21.26 15.41 13.15
N LEU A 81 -21.91 15.32 11.99
CA LEU A 81 -23.22 15.94 11.76
C LEU A 81 -24.37 15.28 12.54
N ASN A 82 -24.14 14.13 13.19
CA ASN A 82 -25.16 13.41 13.95
C ASN A 82 -25.05 13.63 15.47
N CYS A 83 -23.84 13.74 16.02
CA CYS A 83 -23.61 13.83 17.47
C CYS A 83 -22.68 14.99 17.88
N ASP A 84 -22.28 15.83 16.93
CA ASP A 84 -21.35 16.96 17.10
C ASP A 84 -19.96 16.63 17.65
N SER A 85 -19.65 15.35 17.91
CA SER A 85 -18.34 14.95 18.40
C SER A 85 -17.24 15.31 17.40
N ALA A 86 -16.17 15.94 17.88
CA ALA A 86 -14.97 16.19 17.08
C ALA A 86 -14.24 14.87 16.81
N PHE A 87 -13.84 14.65 15.55
CA PHE A 87 -13.01 13.51 15.16
C PHE A 87 -12.01 13.90 14.07
N VAL A 88 -10.96 13.09 13.94
CA VAL A 88 -9.90 13.28 12.96
C VAL A 88 -10.09 12.27 11.83
N ALA A 89 -10.31 12.77 10.62
CA ALA A 89 -10.38 11.95 9.42
C ALA A 89 -8.99 11.68 8.86
N ASP A 90 -8.61 10.41 8.67
CA ASP A 90 -7.43 10.03 7.87
C ASP A 90 -7.70 10.36 6.39
N GLY A 91 -7.37 11.59 5.99
CA GLY A 91 -7.52 12.08 4.63
C GLY A 91 -8.98 12.33 4.19
N ARG A 92 -9.17 12.45 2.87
CA ARG A 92 -10.46 12.79 2.24
C ARG A 92 -11.53 11.70 2.33
N PHE A 93 -11.17 10.49 2.76
CA PHE A 93 -11.98 9.28 2.59
C PHE A 93 -12.68 8.82 3.88
N LEU A 94 -12.12 9.06 5.07
CA LEU A 94 -12.78 8.74 6.35
C LEU A 94 -13.77 9.86 6.72
N ARG A 95 -14.96 9.83 6.12
CA ARG A 95 -16.04 10.80 6.38
C ARG A 95 -16.91 10.44 7.57
N LEU A 96 -16.78 9.21 8.09
CA LEU A 96 -17.67 8.66 9.09
C LEU A 96 -17.11 8.88 10.48
N CYS A 97 -17.96 9.40 11.37
CA CYS A 97 -17.68 9.43 12.79
C CYS A 97 -17.47 7.99 13.31
N PRO A 98 -16.42 7.72 14.08
CA PRO A 98 -16.15 6.38 14.63
C PRO A 98 -17.26 5.92 15.58
N GLU A 99 -17.88 6.85 16.30
CA GLU A 99 -18.98 6.57 17.23
C GLU A 99 -20.30 6.32 16.50
N CYS A 100 -20.68 7.20 15.57
CA CYS A 100 -22.00 7.10 14.93
C CYS A 100 -22.06 6.17 13.71
N ARG A 101 -20.93 5.92 13.01
CA ARG A 101 -20.83 5.14 11.76
C ARG A 101 -21.89 5.47 10.69
N ALA A 102 -22.55 6.63 10.77
CA ALA A 102 -23.66 6.99 9.91
C ALA A 102 -23.16 7.32 8.50
N MET A 103 -23.26 6.34 7.60
CA MET A 103 -23.32 6.58 6.16
C MET A 103 -24.68 7.25 5.94
N PHE A 104 -24.73 8.58 5.93
CA PHE A 104 -25.98 9.28 5.64
C PHE A 104 -26.48 8.83 4.26
N GLY A 105 -27.68 8.24 4.23
CA GLY A 105 -28.45 7.96 3.03
C GLY A 105 -29.15 9.19 2.51
#